data_AF-A0A1H5LJJ3-F1
#
_entry.id   AF-A0A1H5LJJ3-F1
#
_cell.length_a   1.000
_cell.length_b   1.000
_cell.length_c   1.000
_cell.angle_alpha   90.00
_cell.angle_beta   90.00
_cell.angle_gamma   90.00
#
_symmetry.space_group_name_H-M   'P 1'
#
loop_
_entity.id
_entity.type
_entity.pdbx_description
1 polymer ?
#
loop_
_entity_poly.entity_id
_entity_poly.type
_entity_poly.pdbx_seq_one_letter_code
_entity_poly.pdbx_strand_id
1 'polypeptide(L)'
;MSDLSADYAVLNRVRHNLDHIAGLMKKPGREMTQVTGESMGVPELAQRMDHFGEEWSYGIKQLTKFSEKASEMLLKVKESFEKLDHELAETSKRQGAK
;
A
#
# COMPACT_ATOMS: atom_id res chain seq x y z
N MET A 1 15.92 -13.23 -27.49
CA MET A 1 15.69 -12.11 -26.57
C MET A 1 14.20 -12.03 -26.36
N SER A 2 13.73 -12.36 -25.16
CA SER A 2 12.30 -12.37 -24.80
C SER A 2 11.86 -10.92 -24.55
N ASP A 3 10.80 -10.49 -25.22
CA ASP A 3 10.25 -9.13 -25.30
C ASP A 3 9.43 -8.75 -24.06
N LEU A 4 9.76 -9.33 -22.90
CA LEU A 4 9.01 -9.19 -21.66
C LEU A 4 9.96 -8.78 -20.53
N SER A 5 10.13 -7.48 -20.31
CA SER A 5 10.92 -6.94 -19.19
C SER A 5 10.01 -6.32 -18.12
N ALA A 6 9.99 -6.91 -16.94
CA ALA A 6 9.43 -6.28 -15.74
C ALA A 6 10.57 -5.85 -14.81
N ASP A 7 10.57 -4.58 -14.40
CA ASP A 7 11.50 -4.11 -13.38
C ASP A 7 10.96 -4.46 -11.99
N TYR A 8 11.31 -5.66 -11.53
CA TYR A 8 10.91 -6.15 -10.21
C TYR A 8 11.46 -5.31 -9.06
N ALA A 9 12.59 -4.62 -9.25
CA ALA A 9 13.14 -3.73 -8.23
C ALA A 9 12.25 -2.49 -8.07
N VAL A 10 11.77 -1.92 -9.16
CA VAL A 10 10.80 -0.81 -9.14
C VAL A 10 9.48 -1.26 -8.52
N LEU A 11 8.92 -2.40 -8.93
CA LEU A 11 7.66 -2.91 -8.36
C LEU A 11 7.75 -3.11 -6.85
N ASN A 12 8.82 -3.76 -6.37
CA ASN A 12 9.04 -3.98 -4.93
C ASN A 12 9.23 -2.65 -4.18
N ARG A 13 9.96 -1.70 -4.76
CA ARG A 13 10.16 -0.37 -4.16
C ARG A 13 8.85 0.40 -4.03
N VAL A 14 8.03 0.42 -5.08
CA VAL A 14 6.73 1.10 -5.06
C VAL A 14 5.82 0.45 -4.01
N ARG A 15 5.78 -0.89 -3.96
CA ARG A 15 5.05 -1.64 -2.95
C ARG A 15 5.47 -1.25 -1.53
N HIS A 16 6.77 -1.29 -1.24
CA HIS A 16 7.30 -0.95 0.09
C HIS A 16 7.01 0.51 0.46
N ASN A 17 7.07 1.44 -0.50
CA ASN A 17 6.73 2.84 -0.24
C ASN A 17 5.26 3.01 0.14
N LEU A 18 4.34 2.30 -0.53
CA LEU A 18 2.91 2.32 -0.19
C LEU A 18 2.66 1.78 1.21
N ASP A 19 3.28 0.65 1.56
CA ASP A 19 3.18 0.05 2.89
C ASP A 19 3.75 1.00 3.97
N HIS A 20 4.87 1.67 3.68
CA HIS A 20 5.49 2.63 4.60
C HIS A 20 4.63 3.88 4.81
N ILE A 21 4.09 4.47 3.74
CA ILE A 21 3.18 5.62 3.83
C ILE A 21 1.94 5.25 4.65
N ALA A 22 1.33 4.09 4.40
CA ALA A 22 0.20 3.61 5.20
C ALA A 22 0.56 3.47 6.69
N GLY A 23 1.78 3.03 7.00
CA GLY A 23 2.31 2.98 8.37
C GLY A 23 2.45 4.35 9.02
N LEU A 24 3.09 5.31 8.34
CA LEU A 24 3.27 6.68 8.84
C LEU A 24 1.94 7.36 9.13
N MET A 25 0.98 7.21 8.22
CA MET A 25 -0.33 7.84 8.32
C MET A 25 -1.17 7.32 9.50
N LYS A 26 -0.93 6.09 9.99
CA LYS A 26 -1.63 5.52 11.16
C LYS A 26 -1.22 6.16 12.49
N LYS A 27 -0.01 6.71 12.59
CA LYS A 27 0.55 7.20 13.86
C LYS A 27 -0.17 8.45 14.39
N PRO A 28 -0.35 9.53 13.61
CA PRO A 28 -1.04 10.73 14.09
C PRO A 28 -2.48 10.48 14.55
N GLY A 29 -3.20 9.57 13.88
CA GLY A 29 -4.57 9.21 14.28
C GLY A 29 -4.62 8.55 15.66
N ARG A 30 -3.66 7.67 15.97
CA ARG A 30 -3.57 7.07 17.32
C ARG A 30 -3.17 8.10 18.37
N GLU A 31 -2.21 8.95 18.07
CA GLU A 31 -1.78 10.00 19.00
C GLU A 31 -2.92 10.97 19.32
N MET A 32 -3.77 11.30 18.34
CA MET A 32 -4.95 12.13 18.58
C MET A 32 -6.03 11.46 19.41
N THR A 33 -6.23 10.14 19.30
CA THR A 33 -7.17 9.44 20.21
C THR A 33 -6.74 9.48 21.68
N GLN A 34 -5.49 9.84 21.97
CA GLN A 34 -4.98 9.97 23.34
C GLN A 34 -5.15 11.38 23.91
N VAL A 35 -5.51 12.37 23.08
CA VAL A 35 -5.73 13.75 23.50
C VAL A 35 -7.25 13.96 23.66
N THR A 36 -7.71 14.14 24.90
CA THR A 36 -9.14 14.34 25.17
C THR A 36 -9.51 15.82 25.10
N GLY A 37 -10.73 16.14 24.66
CA GLY A 37 -11.24 17.51 24.60
C GLY A 37 -11.14 18.31 25.92
N GLU A 38 -11.18 17.65 27.07
CA GLU A 38 -10.95 18.28 28.38
C GLU A 38 -9.58 18.96 28.50
N SER A 39 -8.55 18.42 27.83
CA SER A 39 -7.20 19.01 27.85
C SER A 39 -7.05 20.28 27.00
N MET A 40 -8.08 20.65 26.22
CA MET A 40 -8.08 21.82 25.32
C MET A 40 -8.60 23.11 26.00
N GLY A 41 -9.22 23.01 27.18
CA GLY A 41 -9.67 24.16 27.98
C GLY A 41 -10.84 24.99 27.42
N VAL A 42 -11.32 24.69 26.21
CA VAL A 42 -12.45 25.38 25.55
C VAL A 42 -13.37 24.35 24.87
N PRO A 43 -14.68 24.30 25.20
CA PRO A 43 -15.61 23.29 24.67
C PRO A 43 -15.72 23.24 23.14
N GLU A 44 -15.71 24.38 22.45
CA GLU A 44 -15.79 24.43 20.99
C GLU A 44 -14.52 23.91 20.31
N LEU A 45 -13.36 24.09 20.96
CA LEU A 45 -12.09 23.55 20.48
C LEU A 45 -12.06 22.03 20.66
N ALA A 46 -12.52 21.54 21.81
CA ALA A 46 -12.68 20.12 22.08
C ALA A 46 -13.52 19.43 20.98
N GLN A 47 -14.72 19.95 20.70
CA GLN A 47 -15.61 19.38 19.69
C GLN A 47 -15.00 19.37 18.28
N ARG A 48 -14.27 20.43 17.89
CA ARG A 48 -13.58 20.49 16.60
C ARG A 48 -12.44 19.48 16.51
N MET A 49 -11.72 19.27 17.60
CA MET A 49 -10.62 18.30 17.67
C MET A 49 -11.14 16.87 17.63
N ASP A 50 -12.26 16.57 18.27
CA ASP A 50 -12.92 15.27 18.18
C ASP A 50 -13.35 14.98 16.73
N HIS A 51 -14.04 15.93 16.08
CA HIS A 51 -14.45 15.79 14.68
C HIS A 51 -13.25 15.64 13.73
N PHE A 52 -12.19 16.41 13.96
CA PHE A 52 -10.93 16.24 13.21
C PHE A 52 -10.36 14.84 13.38
N GLY A 53 -10.34 14.31 14.61
CA GLY A 53 -9.86 12.96 14.90
C GLY A 53 -10.65 11.88 14.16
N GLU A 54 -11.98 12.03 14.09
CA GLU A 54 -12.87 11.12 13.36
C GLU A 54 -12.62 11.15 11.84
N GLU A 55 -12.63 12.34 11.23
CA GLU A 55 -12.38 12.52 9.80
C GLU A 55 -10.97 12.07 9.40
N TRP A 56 -9.98 12.38 10.23
CA TRP A 56 -8.60 11.90 10.05
C TRP A 56 -8.56 10.37 10.08
N SER A 57 -9.11 9.76 11.13
CA SER A 57 -9.15 8.29 11.27
C SER A 57 -9.81 7.62 10.08
N TYR A 58 -10.93 8.18 9.60
CA TYR A 58 -11.61 7.72 8.39
C TYR A 58 -10.71 7.84 7.15
N GLY A 59 -10.12 9.01 6.91
CA GLY A 59 -9.24 9.27 5.77
C GLY A 59 -8.04 8.31 5.73
N ILE A 60 -7.38 8.10 6.87
CA ILE A 60 -6.28 7.14 7.00
C ILE A 60 -6.73 5.71 6.71
N LYS A 61 -7.92 5.32 7.17
CA LYS A 61 -8.47 3.99 6.90
C LYS A 61 -8.70 3.79 5.39
N GLN A 62 -9.18 4.81 4.69
CA GLN A 62 -9.34 4.74 3.23
C GLN A 62 -7.99 4.68 2.51
N LEU A 63 -7.05 5.56 2.86
CA LEU A 63 -5.69 5.58 2.28
C LEU A 63 -4.97 4.25 2.49
N THR A 64 -5.09 3.66 3.67
CA THR A 64 -4.54 2.34 4.00
C THR A 64 -5.12 1.28 3.05
N LYS A 65 -6.45 1.21 2.91
CA LYS A 65 -7.11 0.26 2.02
C LYS A 65 -6.67 0.42 0.56
N PHE A 66 -6.54 1.65 0.07
CA PHE A 66 -6.07 1.90 -1.29
C PHE A 66 -4.63 1.45 -1.47
N SER A 67 -3.77 1.74 -0.50
CA SER A 67 -2.35 1.34 -0.52
C SER A 67 -2.19 -0.17 -0.48
N GLU A 68 -2.94 -0.86 0.37
CA GLU A 68 -2.98 -2.33 0.46
C GLU A 68 -3.44 -2.96 -0.86
N LYS A 69 -4.55 -2.47 -1.45
CA LYS A 69 -5.02 -2.95 -2.77
C LYS A 69 -3.98 -2.72 -3.87
N ALA A 70 -3.32 -1.57 -3.88
CA ALA A 70 -2.26 -1.27 -4.85
C ALA A 70 -1.05 -2.21 -4.65
N SER A 71 -0.64 -2.44 -3.41
CA SER A 71 0.40 -3.41 -3.01
C SER A 71 0.07 -4.83 -3.50
N GLU A 72 -1.16 -5.30 -3.30
CA GLU A 72 -1.64 -6.60 -3.78
C GLU A 72 -1.67 -6.69 -5.31
N MET A 73 -2.10 -5.64 -6.01
CA MET A 73 -2.10 -5.62 -7.47
C MET A 73 -0.68 -5.69 -8.03
N LEU A 74 0.28 -4.97 -7.44
CA LEU A 74 1.68 -5.03 -7.83
C LEU A 74 2.27 -6.43 -7.62
N LEU A 75 1.89 -7.12 -6.55
CA LEU A 75 2.28 -8.52 -6.32
C LEU A 75 1.72 -9.45 -7.41
N LYS A 76 0.44 -9.33 -7.74
CA LYS A 76 -0.20 -10.12 -8.81
C LYS A 76 0.44 -9.88 -10.18
N VAL A 77 0.81 -8.63 -10.47
CA VAL A 77 1.55 -8.28 -11.69
C VAL A 77 2.87 -9.04 -11.71
N LYS A 78 3.65 -8.95 -10.63
CA LYS A 78 4.92 -9.69 -10.48
C LYS A 78 4.74 -11.19 -10.73
N GLU A 79 3.80 -11.83 -10.02
CA GLU A 79 3.52 -13.28 -10.15
C GLU A 79 3.12 -13.67 -11.58
N SER A 80 2.35 -12.81 -12.25
CA SER A 80 1.94 -13.04 -13.65
C SER A 80 3.12 -12.99 -14.61
N PHE A 81 4.05 -12.04 -14.43
CA PHE A 81 5.27 -11.98 -15.23
C PHE A 81 6.18 -13.18 -14.97
N GLU A 82 6.37 -13.59 -13.70
CA GLU A 82 7.17 -14.78 -13.35
C GLU A 82 6.59 -16.06 -13.99
N LYS A 83 5.26 -16.19 -13.98
CA LYS A 83 4.59 -17.31 -14.64
C LYS A 83 4.79 -17.31 -16.15
N LEU A 84 4.61 -16.16 -16.80
CA LEU A 84 4.81 -16.03 -18.25
C LEU A 84 6.26 -16.35 -18.65
N ASP A 85 7.23 -15.86 -17.88
CA ASP A 85 8.65 -16.16 -18.12
C ASP A 85 8.95 -17.66 -17.99
N HIS A 86 8.38 -18.33 -16.97
CA HIS A 86 8.50 -19.77 -16.81
C HIS A 86 7.88 -20.56 -17.98
N GLU A 87 6.68 -20.17 -18.43
CA GLU A 87 6.01 -20.80 -19.58
C GLU A 87 6.81 -20.62 -20.89
N LEU A 88 7.40 -19.43 -21.10
CA LEU A 88 8.27 -19.15 -22.24
C LEU A 88 9.57 -19.97 -22.20
N ALA A 89 10.17 -20.12 -21.02
CA ALA A 89 11.37 -20.94 -20.85
C ALA A 89 11.09 -22.43 -21.15
N GLU A 90 9.97 -22.96 -20.66
CA GLU A 90 9.58 -24.36 -20.88
C GLU A 90 9.21 -24.65 -22.34
N THR A 91 8.51 -23.74 -23.01
CA THR A 91 8.21 -23.87 -24.45
C THR A 91 9.48 -23.81 -25.30
N SER A 92 10.42 -22.93 -24.97
CA SER A 92 11.73 -22.84 -25.65
C SER A 92 12.55 -24.13 -25.49
N LYS A 93 12.59 -24.73 -24.29
CA LYS A 93 13.25 -26.02 -24.05
C LYS A 93 12.63 -27.15 -24.88
N ARG A 94 11.29 -27.19 -24.99
CA ARG A 94 10.57 -28.20 -25.79
C ARG A 94 10.82 -28.05 -27.29
N GLN A 95 11.02 -26.83 -27.79
CA GLN A 95 11.33 -26.57 -29.20
C GLN A 95 12.79 -26.89 -29.55
N GLY A 96 13.74 -26.69 -28.62
CA GLY A 96 15.15 -27.05 -28.83
C GLY A 96 15.50 -28.52 -28.62
N ALA A 97 14.55 -29.33 -28.12
CA ALA A 97 14.71 -30.78 -27.91
C ALA A 97 14.14 -31.66 -29.05
N LYS A 98 13.69 -31.04 -30.14
CA LYS A 98 13.33 -31.70 -31.41
C LYS A 98 14.40 -31.41 -32.46
#